data_AF-A0AAP1R7M1-F1
#
_entry.id   AF-A0AAP1R7M1-F1
#
_cell.length_a   1.000
_cell.length_b   1.000
_cell.length_c   1.000
_cell.angle_alpha   90.00
_cell.angle_beta   90.00
_cell.angle_gamma   90.00
#
_symmetry.space_group_name_H-M   'P 1'
#
loop_
_entity.id
_entity.type
_entity.pdbx_description
1 polymer ?
#
loop_
_entity_poly.entity_id
_entity_poly.type
_entity_poly.pdbx_seq_one_letter_code
_entity_poly.pdbx_strand_id
1 'polypeptide(L)'
;MIDYKKNLLFILVFISGFILFTVYSYTAEKMIYNETCTANWVIFNDQGRANLTIDFMYNKKNKTGTVALSGTWQQGNRESKSIRRNIEYTWIENYDTAHLTSKKVNKFEIMDQVDDDRLAQ
;
A
#
# COMPACT_ATOMS: atom_id res chain seq x y z
N MET A 1 -14.73 55.16 -6.82
CA MET A 1 -15.54 53.92 -6.85
C MET A 1 -14.90 52.79 -7.69
N ILE A 2 -14.14 53.11 -8.75
CA ILE A 2 -13.47 52.12 -9.61
C ILE A 2 -12.29 51.43 -8.89
N ASP A 3 -11.48 52.17 -8.11
CA ASP A 3 -10.34 51.58 -7.36
C ASP A 3 -10.77 50.62 -6.26
N TYR A 4 -11.92 50.86 -5.63
CA TYR A 4 -12.47 49.95 -4.62
C TYR A 4 -12.88 48.60 -5.22
N LYS A 5 -13.50 48.61 -6.42
CA LYS A 5 -13.84 47.37 -7.14
C LYS A 5 -12.59 46.59 -7.56
N LYS A 6 -11.52 47.29 -7.96
CA LYS A 6 -10.26 46.67 -8.37
C LYS A 6 -9.54 46.03 -7.17
N ASN A 7 -9.47 46.72 -6.03
CA ASN A 7 -8.91 46.17 -4.79
C ASN A 7 -9.74 45.01 -4.25
N LEU A 8 -11.07 45.09 -4.32
CA LEU A 8 -11.95 43.97 -3.94
C LEU A 8 -11.73 42.73 -4.80
N LEU A 9 -11.55 42.91 -6.11
CA LEU A 9 -11.23 41.82 -7.03
C LEU A 9 -9.90 41.14 -6.65
N PHE A 10 -8.86 41.93 -6.36
CA PHE A 10 -7.56 41.39 -5.93
C PHE A 10 -7.67 40.58 -4.64
N ILE A 11 -8.43 41.08 -3.65
CA ILE A 11 -8.65 40.37 -2.39
C ILE A 11 -9.38 39.04 -2.62
N LEU A 12 -10.42 39.04 -3.46
CA LEU A 12 -11.17 37.82 -3.79
C LEU A 12 -10.31 36.77 -4.50
N VAL A 13 -9.47 37.20 -5.45
CA VAL A 13 -8.51 36.32 -6.13
C VAL A 13 -7.53 35.73 -5.11
N PHE A 14 -7.00 36.54 -4.19
CA PHE A 14 -6.06 36.08 -3.17
C PHE A 14 -6.67 35.06 -2.21
N ILE A 15 -7.89 35.32 -1.73
CA ILE A 15 -8.64 34.40 -0.88
C ILE A 15 -8.91 33.08 -1.63
N SER A 16 -9.33 33.17 -2.90
CA SER A 16 -9.60 31.96 -3.70
C SER A 16 -8.34 31.11 -3.91
N GLY A 17 -7.18 31.75 -4.16
CA GLY A 17 -5.90 31.06 -4.30
C GLY A 17 -5.46 30.40 -3.00
N PHE A 18 -5.66 31.06 -1.85
CA PHE A 18 -5.36 30.50 -0.54
C PHE A 18 -6.24 29.28 -0.20
N ILE A 19 -7.53 29.34 -0.51
CA ILE A 19 -8.45 28.20 -0.34
C ILE A 19 -8.03 27.02 -1.22
N LEU A 20 -7.73 27.26 -2.50
CA LEU A 20 -7.27 26.20 -3.40
C LEU A 20 -5.95 25.57 -2.93
N PHE A 21 -5.00 26.39 -2.48
CA PHE A 21 -3.71 25.92 -1.96
C PHE A 21 -3.86 25.06 -0.70
N THR A 22 -4.71 25.46 0.24
CA THR A 22 -4.94 24.69 1.48
C THR A 22 -5.64 23.36 1.21
N VAL A 23 -6.64 23.34 0.33
CA VAL A 23 -7.32 22.09 -0.08
C VAL A 23 -6.35 21.17 -0.82
N TYR A 24 -5.56 21.70 -1.75
CA TYR A 24 -4.55 20.91 -2.48
C TYR A 24 -3.52 20.33 -1.53
N SER A 25 -2.96 21.13 -0.62
CA SER A 25 -1.94 20.67 0.33
C SER A 25 -2.50 19.58 1.26
N TYR A 26 -3.73 19.74 1.75
CA TYR A 26 -4.38 18.75 2.62
C TYR A 26 -4.67 17.43 1.90
N THR A 27 -5.04 17.49 0.62
CA THR A 27 -5.30 16.29 -0.21
C THR A 27 -4.01 15.61 -0.65
N ALA A 28 -2.99 16.39 -1.04
CA ALA A 28 -1.66 15.90 -1.39
C ALA A 28 -0.99 15.20 -0.20
N GLU A 29 -1.05 15.78 1.00
CA GLU A 29 -0.55 15.12 2.21
C GLU A 29 -1.22 13.77 2.48
N LYS A 30 -2.52 13.61 2.16
CA LYS A 30 -3.18 12.31 2.32
C LYS A 30 -2.74 11.26 1.29
N MET A 31 -2.23 11.68 0.14
CA MET A 31 -1.85 10.80 -0.96
C MET A 31 -0.37 10.37 -0.93
N ILE A 32 0.51 11.12 -0.26
CA ILE A 32 1.98 11.01 -0.45
C ILE A 32 2.71 10.12 0.57
N TYR A 33 2.08 9.65 1.64
CA TYR A 33 2.77 8.83 2.65
C TYR A 33 2.72 7.32 2.43
N ASN A 34 2.58 6.84 1.19
CA ASN A 34 2.68 5.41 0.91
C ASN A 34 4.10 5.09 0.43
N GLU A 35 5.03 5.03 1.38
CA GLU A 35 6.34 4.47 1.08
C GLU A 35 6.18 2.98 0.74
N THR A 36 6.83 2.56 -0.35
CA THR A 36 6.80 1.17 -0.81
C THR A 36 8.20 0.58 -0.69
N CYS A 37 8.33 -0.51 0.05
CA CYS A 37 9.55 -1.31 0.11
C CYS A 37 9.30 -2.66 -0.53
N THR A 38 10.08 -3.00 -1.56
CA THR A 38 9.95 -4.27 -2.30
C THR A 38 11.01 -5.26 -1.87
N ALA A 39 10.61 -6.48 -1.57
CA ALA A 39 11.50 -7.61 -1.31
C ALA A 39 11.17 -8.77 -2.24
N ASN A 40 12.19 -9.38 -2.83
CA ASN A 40 12.06 -10.57 -3.68
C ASN A 40 12.55 -11.79 -2.91
N TRP A 41 11.69 -12.79 -2.72
CA TRP A 41 11.99 -14.01 -1.99
C TRP A 41 11.88 -15.22 -2.92
N VAL A 42 12.81 -16.15 -2.75
CA VAL A 42 12.69 -17.49 -3.34
C VAL A 42 12.65 -18.48 -2.19
N ILE A 43 11.52 -19.17 -2.05
CA ILE A 43 11.31 -20.17 -1.00
C ILE A 43 11.33 -21.54 -1.64
N PHE A 44 12.06 -22.47 -1.03
CA PHE A 44 12.12 -23.87 -1.44
C PHE A 44 11.62 -24.74 -0.28
N ASN A 45 10.80 -25.73 -0.59
CA ASN A 45 10.51 -26.86 0.30
C ASN A 45 10.65 -28.17 -0.49
N ASP A 46 10.50 -29.31 0.19
CA ASP A 46 10.59 -30.64 -0.43
C ASP A 46 9.56 -30.86 -1.56
N GLN A 47 8.52 -30.04 -1.61
CA GLN A 47 7.41 -30.14 -2.54
C GLN A 47 7.46 -29.14 -3.70
N GLY A 48 8.34 -28.13 -3.68
CA GLY A 48 8.35 -27.10 -4.71
C GLY A 48 9.12 -25.83 -4.38
N ARG A 49 8.96 -24.86 -5.28
CA ARG A 49 9.61 -23.55 -5.25
C ARG A 49 8.56 -22.45 -5.38
N ALA A 50 8.61 -21.47 -4.48
CA ALA A 50 7.90 -20.20 -4.62
C ALA A 50 8.87 -19.11 -5.06
N ASN A 51 8.50 -18.32 -6.07
CA ASN A 51 9.14 -17.03 -6.36
C ASN A 51 8.15 -15.95 -5.99
N LEU A 52 8.48 -15.14 -5.00
CA LEU A 52 7.58 -14.16 -4.41
C LEU A 52 8.18 -12.76 -4.50
N THR A 53 7.32 -11.79 -4.76
CA THR A 53 7.59 -10.36 -4.63
C THR A 53 6.64 -9.82 -3.59
N ILE A 54 7.21 -9.13 -2.60
CA ILE A 54 6.52 -8.60 -1.43
C ILE A 54 6.69 -7.10 -1.43
N ASP A 55 5.61 -6.37 -1.68
CA ASP A 55 5.60 -4.91 -1.62
C ASP A 55 4.95 -4.46 -0.31
N PHE A 56 5.75 -3.87 0.57
CA PHE A 56 5.29 -3.26 1.82
C PHE A 56 4.93 -1.82 1.57
N MET A 57 3.63 -1.54 1.60
CA MET A 57 3.10 -0.18 1.58
C MET A 57 2.68 0.19 3.01
N TYR A 58 3.12 1.34 3.52
CA TYR A 58 2.79 1.75 4.89
C TYR A 58 2.45 3.23 4.96
N ASN A 59 1.51 3.58 5.85
CA ASN A 59 1.12 4.96 6.17
C ASN A 59 1.50 5.27 7.61
N LYS A 60 2.58 6.04 7.79
CA LYS A 60 3.14 6.34 9.12
C LYS A 60 2.16 7.07 10.05
N LYS A 61 1.33 7.96 9.49
CA LYS A 61 0.37 8.77 10.25
C LYS A 61 -0.74 7.92 10.85
N ASN A 62 -1.29 7.00 10.06
CA ASN A 62 -2.42 6.17 10.47
C ASN A 62 -2.00 4.84 11.12
N LYS A 63 -0.70 4.52 11.10
CA LYS A 63 -0.15 3.23 11.55
C LYS A 63 -0.83 2.03 10.90
N THR A 64 -1.13 2.17 9.61
CA THR A 64 -1.80 1.17 8.76
C THR A 64 -1.01 0.93 7.50
N GLY A 65 -1.04 -0.28 6.95
CA GLY A 65 -0.38 -0.59 5.71
C GLY A 65 -1.01 -1.76 4.98
N THR A 66 -0.47 -2.05 3.80
CA THR A 66 -0.83 -3.22 3.00
C THR A 66 0.45 -3.89 2.54
N VAL A 67 0.54 -5.21 2.71
CA VAL A 67 1.55 -6.03 2.07
C VAL A 67 0.93 -6.65 0.82
N ALA A 68 1.41 -6.27 -0.35
CA ALA A 68 1.05 -6.95 -1.59
C ALA A 68 2.03 -8.09 -1.82
N LEU A 69 1.51 -9.32 -1.76
CA LEU A 69 2.22 -10.53 -2.14
C LEU A 69 1.82 -10.88 -3.57
N SER A 70 2.81 -11.09 -4.42
CA SER A 70 2.63 -11.63 -5.76
C SER A 70 3.72 -12.65 -6.07
N GLY A 71 3.46 -13.58 -6.98
CA GLY A 71 4.47 -14.55 -7.34
C GLY A 71 3.92 -15.82 -7.98
N THR A 72 4.78 -16.83 -8.00
CA THR A 72 4.48 -18.14 -8.57
C THR A 72 4.92 -19.27 -7.65
N TRP A 73 4.15 -20.35 -7.67
CA TRP A 73 4.45 -21.62 -7.03
C TRP A 73 4.61 -22.71 -8.08
N GLN A 74 5.74 -23.42 -8.04
CA GLN A 74 6.03 -24.53 -8.93
C GLN A 74 6.30 -25.80 -8.12
N GLN A 75 5.50 -26.86 -8.36
CA GLN A 75 5.70 -28.17 -7.76
C GLN A 75 6.37 -29.12 -8.76
N GLY A 76 7.68 -29.33 -8.62
CA GLY A 76 8.48 -30.13 -9.55
C GLY A 76 8.34 -29.64 -10.99
N ASN A 77 7.97 -30.54 -11.90
CA ASN A 77 7.73 -30.23 -13.33
C ASN A 77 6.27 -29.89 -13.66
N ARG A 78 5.41 -29.65 -12.65
CA ARG A 78 4.02 -29.24 -12.89
C ARG A 78 3.95 -27.78 -13.31
N GLU A 79 2.81 -27.43 -13.89
CA GLU A 79 2.49 -26.04 -14.25
C GLU A 79 2.60 -25.12 -13.02
N SER A 80 3.18 -23.95 -13.25
CA SER A 80 3.34 -22.90 -12.25
C SER A 80 2.00 -22.26 -11.95
N LYS A 81 1.65 -22.18 -10.66
CA LYS A 81 0.43 -21.54 -10.18
C LYS A 81 0.74 -20.14 -9.66
N SER A 82 -0.11 -19.17 -9.96
CA SER A 82 0.08 -17.79 -9.49
C SER A 82 -0.40 -17.59 -8.06
N ILE A 83 0.27 -16.70 -7.33
CA ILE A 83 -0.08 -16.24 -5.98
C ILE A 83 -0.33 -14.73 -6.07
N ARG A 84 -1.47 -14.26 -5.55
CA ARG A 84 -1.74 -12.81 -5.45
C ARG A 84 -2.62 -12.50 -4.24
N ARG A 85 -2.02 -11.86 -3.23
CA ARG A 85 -2.68 -11.53 -1.97
C ARG A 85 -2.37 -10.10 -1.54
N ASN A 86 -3.35 -9.42 -0.96
CA ASN A 86 -3.13 -8.19 -0.22
C ASN A 86 -3.44 -8.44 1.25
N ILE A 87 -2.47 -8.18 2.11
CA ILE A 87 -2.61 -8.34 3.56
C ILE A 87 -2.65 -6.94 4.17
N GLU A 88 -3.81 -6.52 4.64
CA GLU A 88 -3.96 -5.29 5.39
C GLU A 88 -3.44 -5.49 6.81
N TYR A 89 -2.63 -4.55 7.31
CA TYR A 89 -2.07 -4.62 8.65
C TYR A 89 -2.13 -3.26 9.35
N THR A 90 -2.10 -3.32 10.68
CA THR A 90 -1.81 -2.17 11.55
C THR A 90 -0.52 -2.45 12.29
N TRP A 91 0.16 -1.43 12.80
CA TRP A 91 1.29 -1.65 13.71
C TRP A 91 1.25 -0.78 14.95
N ILE A 92 1.90 -1.28 15.99
CA ILE A 92 2.15 -0.57 17.24
C ILE A 92 3.66 -0.48 17.42
N GLU A 93 4.14 0.70 17.82
CA GLU A 93 5.55 0.95 18.11
C GLU A 93 5.76 0.82 19.62
N ASN A 94 6.79 0.09 20.02
CA ASN A 94 7.19 -0.06 21.41
C ASN A 94 8.71 0.12 21.50
N TYR A 95 9.16 1.27 22.01
CA TYR A 95 10.56 1.69 21.96
C TYR A 95 11.12 1.53 20.53
N ASP A 96 12.07 0.62 20.34
CA ASP A 96 12.77 0.38 19.08
C ASP A 96 12.15 -0.75 18.23
N THR A 97 10.99 -1.28 18.63
CA THR A 97 10.30 -2.35 17.88
C THR A 97 8.97 -1.89 17.30
N ALA A 98 8.63 -2.43 16.12
CA ALA A 98 7.31 -2.32 15.52
C ALA A 98 6.64 -3.70 15.49
N HIS A 99 5.45 -3.80 16.07
CA HIS A 99 4.65 -5.01 16.08
C HIS A 99 3.53 -4.88 15.06
N LEU A 100 3.63 -5.64 13.96
CA LEU A 100 2.63 -5.66 12.90
C LEU A 100 1.55 -6.70 13.21
N THR A 101 0.29 -6.34 13.01
CA THR A 101 -0.87 -7.23 13.18
C THR A 101 -1.69 -7.19 11.90
N SER A 102 -1.85 -8.35 11.26
CA SER A 102 -2.73 -8.49 10.12
C SER A 102 -4.20 -8.29 10.55
N LYS A 103 -4.95 -7.57 9.72
CA LYS A 103 -6.38 -7.32 9.91
C LYS A 103 -7.23 -8.10 8.92
N LYS A 104 -6.74 -8.21 7.69
CA LYS A 104 -7.47 -8.83 6.60
C LYS A 104 -6.51 -9.39 5.56
N VAL A 105 -6.86 -10.54 4.99
CA VAL A 105 -6.18 -11.12 3.83
C VAL A 105 -7.17 -11.14 2.68
N ASN A 106 -6.91 -10.34 1.65
CA ASN A 106 -7.66 -10.31 0.41
C ASN A 106 -6.95 -11.19 -0.62
N LYS A 107 -7.59 -12.29 -1.02
CA LYS A 107 -7.13 -13.15 -2.12
C LYS A 107 -7.83 -12.71 -3.40
N PHE A 108 -7.08 -12.60 -4.48
CA PHE A 108 -7.67 -12.26 -5.78
C PHE A 108 -8.03 -13.56 -6.49
N GLU A 109 -9.26 -14.06 -6.32
CA GLU A 109 -9.70 -15.42 -6.70
C GLU A 109 -9.37 -15.85 -8.15
N ILE A 110 -9.32 -14.90 -9.10
CA ILE A 110 -8.98 -15.21 -10.50
C ILE A 110 -7.47 -15.44 -10.69
N MET A 111 -6.65 -14.84 -9.84
CA MET A 111 -5.18 -14.82 -9.95
C MET A 111 -4.48 -15.62 -8.86
N ASP A 112 -5.11 -15.89 -7.72
CA ASP A 112 -4.57 -16.74 -6.67
C ASP A 112 -5.05 -18.17 -6.87
N GLN A 113 -4.14 -19.03 -7.33
CA GLN A 113 -4.42 -20.42 -7.69
C GLN A 113 -3.86 -21.40 -6.66
N VAL A 114 -3.32 -20.90 -5.53
CA VAL A 114 -2.64 -21.70 -4.52
C VAL A 114 -3.39 -21.63 -3.20
N ASP A 115 -3.75 -22.81 -2.68
CA ASP A 115 -4.41 -22.96 -1.39
C ASP A 115 -3.47 -22.59 -0.23
N ASP A 116 -4.02 -22.14 0.89
CA ASP A 116 -3.27 -21.74 2.09
C ASP A 116 -2.50 -22.92 2.69
N ASP A 117 -3.09 -24.12 2.70
CA ASP A 117 -2.46 -25.31 3.28
C ASP A 117 -1.16 -25.67 2.56
N ARG A 118 -1.04 -25.29 1.28
CA ARG A 118 0.16 -25.55 0.47
C ARG A 118 1.27 -24.53 0.69
N LEU A 119 0.92 -23.33 1.17
CA LEU A 119 1.89 -22.30 1.53
C LEU A 119 2.37 -22.42 2.97
N ALA A 120 1.61 -23.10 3.82
CA ALA A 120 1.93 -23.31 5.23
C ALA A 120 2.87 -24.52 5.49
N GLN A 121 3.16 -25.34 4.47
CA GLN A 121 4.07 -26.49 4.53
C GLN A 121 5.48 -26.11 4.04
#